data_AF-A0A841RA80-F1
#
_entry.id   AF-A0A841RA80-F1
#
_cell.length_a   1.000
_cell.length_b   1.000
_cell.length_c   1.000
_cell.angle_alpha   90.00
_cell.angle_beta   90.00
_cell.angle_gamma   90.00
#
_symmetry.space_group_name_H-M   'P 1'
#
loop_
_entity.id
_entity.type
_entity.pdbx_description
1 polymer ?
#
loop_
_entity_poly.entity_id
_entity_poly.type
_entity_poly.pdbx_seq_one_letter_code
_entity_poly.pdbx_strand_id
1 'polypeptide(L)'
;METTYTEGLVFFTDLAGFARLTGNLELSEIVKVLKDFAAITRKHVEKADGVLIKYIGDSALGYFPPERVDEGAAALIDMKQEIEESFEIKGQKTGLRIGANYGPFAVCDFTPFEEKADLVGETVNIAAMTGSGGRAKHRSIVIFTPEAFRKLSSSGRKAFHKYTEPIVYLA
;
A
#
# COMPACT_ATOMS: atom_id res chain seq x y z
N MET A 1 -22.62 -0.64 -9.87
CA MET A 1 -22.00 -1.85 -9.28
C MET A 1 -22.75 -2.33 -8.04
N GLU A 2 -23.02 -3.64 -7.90
CA GLU A 2 -23.57 -4.23 -6.66
C GLU A 2 -22.47 -4.42 -5.61
N THR A 3 -22.80 -4.16 -4.35
CA THR A 3 -21.86 -4.37 -3.23
C THR A 3 -21.50 -5.84 -3.11
N THR A 4 -20.20 -6.13 -3.17
CA THR A 4 -19.66 -7.48 -3.00
C THR A 4 -18.93 -7.58 -1.67
N TYR A 5 -19.17 -8.67 -0.94
CA TYR A 5 -18.46 -8.97 0.31
C TYR A 5 -17.42 -10.06 0.05
N THR A 6 -16.18 -9.81 0.45
CA THR A 6 -15.08 -10.75 0.24
C THR A 6 -14.06 -10.63 1.37
N GLU A 7 -12.97 -11.38 1.28
CA GLU A 7 -11.78 -11.23 2.12
C GLU A 7 -10.53 -11.21 1.24
N GLY A 8 -9.41 -10.74 1.79
CA GLY A 8 -8.16 -10.67 1.05
C GLY A 8 -7.11 -9.84 1.77
N LEU A 9 -5.93 -9.74 1.16
CA LEU A 9 -4.83 -8.91 1.64
C LEU A 9 -5.02 -7.48 1.12
N VAL A 10 -5.57 -6.60 1.94
CA VAL A 10 -5.70 -5.17 1.64
C VAL A 10 -4.39 -4.47 1.91
N PHE A 11 -3.98 -3.57 1.03
CA PHE A 11 -2.78 -2.75 1.19
C PHE A 11 -3.07 -1.27 1.00
N PHE A 12 -2.28 -0.45 1.70
CA PHE A 12 -2.13 0.97 1.46
C PHE A 12 -0.66 1.31 1.29
N THR A 13 -0.36 2.18 0.34
CA THR A 13 0.98 2.74 0.14
C THR A 13 1.04 4.21 0.54
N ASP A 14 2.23 4.73 0.83
CA ASP A 14 2.48 6.15 1.13
C ASP A 14 3.93 6.50 0.73
N LEU A 15 4.12 7.48 -0.16
CA LEU A 15 5.45 7.94 -0.60
C LEU A 15 6.11 8.78 0.49
N ALA A 16 7.23 8.29 1.02
CA ALA A 16 7.88 8.89 2.17
C ALA A 16 8.41 10.32 1.91
N GLY A 17 7.80 11.29 2.57
CA GLY A 17 8.21 12.70 2.49
C GLY A 17 7.73 13.40 1.22
N PHE A 18 6.69 12.88 0.56
CA PHE A 18 6.11 13.47 -0.64
C PHE A 18 5.85 14.96 -0.50
N ALA A 19 5.09 15.40 0.51
CA ALA A 19 4.77 16.82 0.72
C ALA A 19 6.02 17.72 0.80
N ARG A 20 7.11 17.24 1.43
CA ARG A 20 8.39 17.97 1.49
C ARG A 20 9.08 18.01 0.12
N LEU A 21 9.09 16.89 -0.59
CA LEU A 21 9.75 16.74 -1.88
C LEU A 21 9.03 17.51 -3.00
N THR A 22 7.72 17.68 -2.89
CA THR A 22 6.87 18.34 -3.88
C THR A 22 6.47 19.77 -3.52
N GLY A 23 6.76 20.26 -2.32
CA GLY A 23 6.29 21.57 -1.84
C GLY A 23 6.69 22.80 -2.67
N ASN A 24 7.72 22.68 -3.52
CA ASN A 24 8.17 23.73 -4.46
C ASN A 24 8.08 23.27 -5.92
N LEU A 25 7.22 22.30 -6.25
CA LEU A 25 6.96 21.86 -7.62
C LEU A 25 5.75 22.60 -8.19
N GLU A 26 5.77 22.84 -9.49
CA GLU A 26 4.59 23.23 -10.24
C GLU A 26 3.59 22.05 -10.31
N LEU A 27 2.30 22.35 -10.45
CA LEU A 27 1.25 21.32 -10.50
C LEU A 27 1.49 20.29 -11.60
N SER A 28 2.00 20.70 -12.75
CA SER A 28 2.32 19.80 -13.87
C SER A 28 3.41 18.79 -13.51
N GLU A 29 4.40 19.19 -12.71
CA GLU A 29 5.46 18.31 -12.25
C GLU A 29 4.95 17.35 -11.16
N ILE A 30 4.10 17.82 -10.25
CA ILE A 30 3.44 16.96 -9.24
C ILE A 30 2.60 15.89 -9.95
N VAL A 31 1.83 16.27 -10.97
CA VAL A 31 1.04 15.32 -11.77
C VAL A 31 1.94 14.29 -12.44
N LYS A 32 3.11 14.68 -12.95
CA LYS A 32 4.06 13.74 -13.54
C LYS A 32 4.56 12.74 -12.49
N VAL A 33 4.99 13.20 -11.32
CA VAL A 33 5.42 12.34 -10.21
C VAL A 33 4.32 11.33 -9.85
N LEU A 34 3.08 11.78 -9.71
CA LEU A 34 1.96 10.89 -9.37
C LEU A 34 1.65 9.88 -10.49
N LYS A 35 1.79 10.26 -11.76
CA LYS A 35 1.61 9.34 -12.90
C LYS A 35 2.71 8.28 -12.93
N ASP A 36 3.96 8.66 -12.70
CA ASP A 36 5.08 7.73 -12.69
C ASP A 36 4.95 6.74 -11.51
N PHE A 37 4.55 7.24 -10.33
CA PHE A 37 4.23 6.41 -9.18
C PHE A 37 3.08 5.43 -9.45
N ALA A 38 2.02 5.92 -10.09
CA ALA A 38 0.87 5.10 -10.46
C ALA A 38 1.23 4.02 -11.49
N ALA A 39 2.16 4.29 -12.41
CA ALA A 39 2.63 3.30 -13.38
C ALA A 39 3.37 2.14 -12.70
N ILE A 40 4.28 2.43 -11.76
CA ILE A 40 5.00 1.41 -10.99
C ILE A 40 4.04 0.61 -10.11
N THR A 41 3.15 1.30 -9.41
CA THR A 41 2.16 0.64 -8.54
C THR A 41 1.28 -0.32 -9.34
N ARG A 42 0.70 0.14 -10.45
CA ARG A 42 -0.15 -0.68 -11.33
C ARG A 42 0.60 -1.92 -11.83
N LYS A 43 1.82 -1.73 -12.35
CA LYS A 43 2.67 -2.82 -12.87
C LYS A 43 2.80 -3.97 -11.86
N HIS A 44 3.12 -3.67 -10.60
CA HIS A 44 3.33 -4.70 -9.57
C HIS A 44 2.03 -5.34 -9.10
N VAL A 45 0.97 -4.55 -8.94
CA VAL A 45 -0.34 -5.07 -8.51
C VAL A 45 -0.93 -6.00 -9.57
N GLU A 46 -0.93 -5.59 -10.84
CA GLU A 46 -1.46 -6.39 -11.96
C GLU A 46 -0.63 -7.66 -12.19
N LYS A 47 0.69 -7.60 -12.05
CA LYS A 47 1.57 -8.78 -12.20
C LYS A 47 1.25 -9.90 -11.19
N ALA A 48 0.68 -9.55 -10.04
CA ALA A 48 0.28 -10.51 -8.99
C ALA A 48 -1.24 -10.75 -8.97
N ASP A 49 -1.95 -10.45 -10.06
CA ASP A 49 -3.41 -10.57 -10.17
C ASP A 49 -4.17 -9.84 -9.04
N GLY A 50 -3.62 -8.73 -8.56
CA GLY A 50 -4.23 -7.87 -7.57
C GLY A 50 -5.20 -6.88 -8.18
N VAL A 51 -6.03 -6.27 -7.32
CA VAL A 51 -6.99 -5.24 -7.70
C VAL A 51 -6.55 -3.91 -7.11
N LEU A 52 -6.18 -2.99 -7.99
CA LEU A 52 -5.93 -1.60 -7.63
C LEU A 52 -7.24 -0.82 -7.64
N ILE A 53 -7.59 -0.20 -6.52
CA ILE A 53 -8.89 0.45 -6.31
C ILE A 53 -8.80 1.92 -6.67
N LYS A 54 -7.95 2.67 -5.98
CA LYS A 54 -7.80 4.11 -6.19
C LYS A 54 -6.47 4.64 -5.69
N TYR A 55 -6.16 5.83 -6.16
CA TYR A 55 -5.10 6.67 -5.60
C TYR A 55 -5.71 7.76 -4.72
N ILE A 56 -5.04 8.10 -3.62
CA ILE A 56 -5.39 9.19 -2.71
C ILE A 56 -4.13 10.04 -2.54
N GLY A 57 -3.97 11.06 -3.39
CA GLY A 57 -2.70 11.79 -3.46
C GLY A 57 -1.55 10.85 -3.87
N ASP A 58 -0.53 10.76 -3.02
CA ASP A 58 0.66 9.93 -3.16
C ASP A 58 0.53 8.53 -2.54
N SER A 59 -0.70 8.15 -2.19
CA SER A 59 -1.06 6.84 -1.66
C SER A 59 -1.88 6.04 -2.67
N ALA A 60 -1.76 4.71 -2.62
CA ALA A 60 -2.57 3.78 -3.39
C ALA A 60 -3.29 2.81 -2.45
N LEU A 61 -4.55 2.51 -2.78
CA LEU A 61 -5.36 1.49 -2.13
C LEU A 61 -5.61 0.35 -3.12
N GLY A 62 -5.40 -0.87 -2.66
CA GLY A 62 -5.77 -2.07 -3.40
C GLY A 62 -5.86 -3.29 -2.50
N TYR A 63 -6.14 -4.44 -3.12
CA TYR A 63 -6.11 -5.72 -2.41
C TYR A 63 -5.64 -6.86 -3.33
N PHE A 64 -5.20 -7.94 -2.72
CA PHE A 64 -4.98 -9.22 -3.39
C PHE A 64 -6.01 -10.24 -2.90
N PRO A 65 -6.65 -11.02 -3.79
CA PRO A 65 -7.62 -12.03 -3.41
C PRO A 65 -6.97 -13.16 -2.58
N PRO A 66 -7.77 -13.99 -1.87
CA PRO A 66 -7.26 -14.99 -0.92
C PRO A 66 -6.24 -15.98 -1.49
N GLU A 67 -6.38 -16.32 -2.77
CA GLU A 67 -5.50 -17.23 -3.51
C GLU A 67 -4.20 -16.57 -4.01
N ARG A 68 -4.06 -15.25 -3.86
CA ARG A 68 -2.90 -14.45 -4.32
C ARG A 68 -2.12 -13.78 -3.18
N VAL A 69 -2.25 -14.25 -1.95
CA VAL A 69 -1.61 -13.59 -0.79
C VAL A 69 -0.09 -13.63 -0.86
N ASP A 70 0.50 -14.74 -1.29
CA ASP A 70 1.96 -14.87 -1.42
C ASP A 70 2.50 -14.03 -2.59
N GLU A 71 1.85 -14.06 -3.76
CA GLU A 71 2.20 -13.23 -4.91
C GLU A 71 2.02 -11.75 -4.61
N GLY A 72 0.95 -11.38 -3.92
CA GLY A 72 0.69 -10.03 -3.46
C GLY A 72 1.77 -9.53 -2.50
N ALA A 73 2.19 -10.36 -1.54
CA ALA A 73 3.28 -9.99 -0.64
C ALA A 73 4.61 -9.79 -1.38
N ALA A 74 4.94 -10.66 -2.34
CA ALA A 74 6.11 -10.49 -3.19
C ALA A 74 6.02 -9.19 -4.02
N ALA A 75 4.87 -8.91 -4.63
CA ALA A 75 4.64 -7.70 -5.41
C ALA A 75 4.79 -6.42 -4.57
N LEU A 76 4.31 -6.41 -3.32
CA LEU A 76 4.50 -5.25 -2.42
C LEU A 76 5.98 -5.04 -2.07
N ILE A 77 6.74 -6.12 -1.85
CA ILE A 77 8.19 -6.04 -1.59
C ILE A 77 8.94 -5.54 -2.83
N ASP A 78 8.65 -6.10 -4.02
CA ASP A 78 9.25 -5.71 -5.30
C ASP A 78 8.93 -4.25 -5.65
N MET A 79 7.68 -3.82 -5.44
CA MET A 79 7.25 -2.43 -5.62
C MET A 79 8.03 -1.48 -4.73
N LYS A 80 8.18 -1.81 -3.44
CA LYS A 80 9.00 -1.03 -2.50
C LYS A 80 10.45 -0.96 -2.96
N GLN A 81 11.02 -2.05 -3.48
CA GLN A 81 12.39 -2.08 -3.96
C GLN A 81 12.58 -1.21 -5.22
N GLU A 82 11.69 -1.32 -6.21
CA GLU A 82 11.78 -0.52 -7.44
C GLU A 82 11.69 0.98 -7.15
N ILE A 83 10.81 1.39 -6.24
CA ILE A 83 10.71 2.80 -5.81
C ILE A 83 12.00 3.29 -5.14
N GLU A 84 12.59 2.48 -4.26
CA GLU A 84 13.83 2.84 -3.56
C GLU A 84 15.06 2.92 -4.49
N GLU A 85 15.08 2.08 -5.52
CA GLU A 85 16.19 2.01 -6.46
C GLU A 85 16.13 3.09 -7.54
N SER A 86 14.95 3.30 -8.12
CA SER A 86 14.78 4.03 -9.38
C SER A 86 13.90 5.28 -9.31
N PHE A 87 13.15 5.48 -8.22
CA PHE A 87 12.19 6.59 -8.14
C PHE A 87 12.76 7.81 -7.43
N GLU A 88 12.80 8.92 -8.16
CA GLU A 88 13.38 10.17 -7.68
C GLU A 88 12.42 11.34 -7.91
N ILE A 89 12.36 12.24 -6.95
CA ILE A 89 11.61 13.49 -7.05
C ILE A 89 12.65 14.62 -6.97
N LYS A 90 12.84 15.36 -8.07
CA LYS A 90 13.91 16.36 -8.24
C LYS A 90 15.34 15.79 -7.98
N GLY A 91 15.62 14.59 -8.46
CA GLY A 91 16.94 13.95 -8.26
C GLY A 91 17.20 13.51 -6.82
N GLN A 92 16.19 13.52 -5.95
CA GLN A 92 16.27 12.99 -4.60
C GLN A 92 15.52 11.67 -4.51
N LYS A 93 16.21 10.65 -3.98
CA LYS A 93 15.58 9.37 -3.68
C LYS A 93 14.45 9.51 -2.66
N THR A 94 13.38 8.79 -2.92
CA THR A 94 12.28 8.57 -1.98
C THR A 94 12.21 7.11 -1.59
N GLY A 95 11.29 6.77 -0.69
CA GLY A 95 10.96 5.39 -0.36
C GLY A 95 9.46 5.20 -0.30
N LEU A 96 9.04 3.95 -0.22
CA LEU A 96 7.63 3.58 -0.16
C LEU A 96 7.34 2.93 1.19
N ARG A 97 6.32 3.42 1.88
CA ARG A 97 5.74 2.77 3.05
C ARG A 97 4.52 2.00 2.62
N ILE A 98 4.44 0.73 3.00
CA ILE A 98 3.31 -0.13 2.68
C ILE A 98 2.80 -0.77 3.97
N GLY A 99 1.52 -0.56 4.26
CA GLY A 99 0.80 -1.28 5.31
C GLY A 99 -0.15 -2.28 4.70
N ALA A 100 -0.12 -3.52 5.15
CA ALA A 100 -1.01 -4.56 4.67
C ALA A 100 -1.67 -5.32 5.82
N ASN A 101 -2.96 -5.59 5.65
CA ASN A 101 -3.76 -6.38 6.57
C ASN A 101 -4.63 -7.37 5.79
N TYR A 102 -4.90 -8.52 6.37
CA TYR A 102 -5.79 -9.52 5.78
C TYR A 102 -7.06 -9.64 6.59
N GLY A 103 -8.21 -9.68 5.91
CA GLY A 103 -9.51 -9.89 6.54
C GLY A 103 -10.67 -9.60 5.60
N PRO A 104 -11.91 -9.65 6.12
CA PRO A 104 -13.10 -9.35 5.33
C PRO A 104 -13.25 -7.85 5.05
N PHE A 105 -13.81 -7.51 3.89
CA PHE A 105 -14.19 -6.15 3.50
C PHE A 105 -15.31 -6.19 2.45
N ALA A 106 -15.99 -5.06 2.26
CA ALA A 106 -16.92 -4.85 1.16
C ALA A 106 -16.24 -4.07 0.03
N VAL A 107 -16.47 -4.50 -1.20
CA VAL A 107 -16.24 -3.70 -2.40
C VAL A 107 -17.57 -3.06 -2.79
N CYS A 108 -17.65 -1.74 -2.75
CA CYS A 108 -18.89 -1.01 -3.05
C CYS A 108 -18.61 0.21 -3.92
N ASP A 109 -19.68 0.77 -4.47
CA ASP A 109 -19.63 2.05 -5.18
C ASP A 109 -20.42 3.08 -4.36
N PHE A 110 -19.77 4.21 -4.10
CA PHE A 110 -20.37 5.31 -3.34
C PHE A 110 -21.01 6.38 -4.23
N THR A 111 -20.80 6.32 -5.55
CA THR A 111 -21.24 7.38 -6.45
C THR A 111 -22.37 6.90 -7.37
N PRO A 112 -23.47 7.66 -7.48
CA PRO A 112 -24.59 7.26 -8.33
C PRO A 112 -24.36 7.52 -9.82
N PHE A 113 -23.25 8.16 -10.21
CA PHE A 113 -23.02 8.66 -11.57
C PHE A 113 -21.75 8.12 -12.24
N GLU A 114 -20.84 7.48 -11.51
CA GLU A 114 -19.63 6.84 -12.07
C GLU A 114 -19.40 5.50 -11.37
N GLU A 115 -19.19 4.41 -12.11
CA GLU A 115 -18.89 3.13 -11.47
C GLU A 115 -17.45 3.12 -10.93
N LYS A 116 -17.27 3.58 -9.70
CA LYS A 116 -15.97 3.62 -9.01
C LYS A 116 -16.01 2.76 -7.76
N ALA A 117 -15.41 1.57 -7.88
CA ALA A 117 -15.22 0.68 -6.75
C ALA A 117 -14.39 1.34 -5.64
N ASP A 118 -14.78 1.07 -4.40
CA ASP A 118 -14.08 1.45 -3.19
C ASP A 118 -14.13 0.30 -2.17
N LEU A 119 -13.26 0.34 -1.16
CA LEU A 119 -13.21 -0.69 -0.11
C LEU A 119 -13.71 -0.12 1.22
N VAL A 120 -14.54 -0.91 1.92
CA VAL A 120 -15.06 -0.58 3.24
C VAL A 120 -14.86 -1.74 4.20
N GLY A 121 -14.36 -1.44 5.39
CA GLY A 121 -14.28 -2.40 6.48
C GLY A 121 -13.14 -2.10 7.43
N GLU A 122 -13.18 -2.75 8.59
CA GLU A 122 -12.11 -2.68 9.58
C GLU A 122 -10.76 -3.11 9.00
N THR A 123 -10.74 -4.13 8.13
CA THR A 123 -9.53 -4.59 7.42
C THR A 123 -8.84 -3.46 6.65
N VAL A 124 -9.62 -2.60 5.99
CA VAL A 124 -9.14 -1.47 5.18
C VAL A 124 -8.53 -0.40 6.08
N ASN A 125 -9.19 -0.07 7.19
CA ASN A 125 -8.71 0.91 8.16
C ASN A 125 -7.40 0.45 8.80
N ILE A 126 -7.30 -0.82 9.18
CA ILE A 126 -6.07 -1.38 9.76
C ILE A 126 -4.91 -1.31 8.76
N ALA A 127 -5.13 -1.67 7.49
CA ALA A 127 -4.09 -1.57 6.45
C ALA A 127 -3.59 -0.12 6.28
N ALA A 128 -4.51 0.86 6.22
CA ALA A 128 -4.18 2.29 6.12
C ALA A 128 -3.36 2.79 7.32
N MET A 129 -3.77 2.42 8.54
CA MET A 129 -3.08 2.82 9.76
C MET A 129 -1.70 2.14 9.91
N THR A 130 -1.58 0.90 9.43
CA THR A 130 -0.32 0.13 9.50
C THR A 130 0.79 0.76 8.66
N GLY A 131 0.45 1.32 7.51
CA GLY A 131 1.41 1.95 6.58
C GLY A 131 1.65 3.45 6.84
N SER A 132 0.70 4.13 7.49
CA SER A 132 0.78 5.57 7.71
C SER A 132 1.81 5.96 8.80
N GLY A 133 2.53 7.05 8.52
CA GLY A 133 3.77 7.46 9.16
C GLY A 133 3.75 7.92 10.62
N GLY A 134 3.00 7.27 11.51
CA GLY A 134 3.05 7.57 12.95
C GLY A 134 4.20 6.89 13.71
N ARG A 135 4.74 5.77 13.20
CA ARG A 135 5.65 4.89 13.97
C ARG A 135 6.91 4.41 13.25
N ALA A 136 6.96 4.50 11.92
CA ALA A 136 8.13 4.05 11.16
C ALA A 136 9.18 5.16 11.05
N LYS A 137 10.33 4.98 11.72
CA LYS A 137 11.57 5.76 11.42
C LYS A 137 12.09 5.49 9.99
N HIS A 138 11.56 4.47 9.32
CA HIS A 138 12.02 4.00 8.03
C HIS A 138 11.28 4.70 6.89
N ARG A 139 12.06 5.20 5.92
CA ARG A 139 11.53 5.84 4.70
C ARG A 139 11.03 4.83 3.66
N SER A 140 11.41 3.56 3.79
CA SER A 140 11.08 2.48 2.86
C SER A 140 10.82 1.22 3.70
N ILE A 141 9.58 0.69 3.70
CA ILE A 141 9.20 -0.45 4.53
C ILE A 141 7.90 -1.11 4.04
N VAL A 142 7.79 -2.43 4.20
CA VAL A 142 6.53 -3.19 4.09
C VAL A 142 6.19 -3.77 5.45
N ILE A 143 5.00 -3.48 5.96
CA ILE A 143 4.53 -3.90 7.28
C ILE A 143 3.28 -4.74 7.11
N PHE A 144 3.34 -5.99 7.59
CA PHE A 144 2.22 -6.90 7.63
C PHE A 144 1.71 -7.02 9.07
N THR A 145 0.40 -6.97 9.25
CA THR A 145 -0.22 -7.37 10.51
C THR A 145 -0.01 -8.86 10.78
N PRO A 146 -0.18 -9.33 12.03
CA PRO A 146 -0.18 -10.76 12.34
C PRO A 146 -1.21 -11.56 11.52
N GLU A 147 -2.36 -10.98 11.20
CA GLU A 147 -3.41 -11.56 10.36
C GLU A 147 -2.89 -11.80 8.94
N ALA A 148 -2.30 -10.78 8.32
CA ALA A 148 -1.69 -10.88 6.99
C ALA A 148 -0.55 -11.89 6.96
N PHE A 149 0.37 -11.82 7.92
CA PHE A 149 1.51 -12.73 7.99
C PHE A 149 1.10 -14.20 8.15
N ARG A 150 0.03 -14.48 8.91
CA ARG A 150 -0.50 -15.85 9.09
C ARG A 150 -1.08 -16.43 7.79
N LYS A 151 -1.48 -15.61 6.84
CA LYS A 151 -2.04 -16.06 5.55
C LYS A 151 -0.99 -16.40 4.51
N LEU A 152 0.27 -16.01 4.72
CA LEU A 152 1.39 -16.41 3.87
C LEU A 152 1.75 -17.89 4.03
N SER A 153 2.18 -18.50 2.93
CA SER A 153 2.87 -19.80 2.92
C SER A 153 4.16 -19.76 3.76
N SER A 154 4.70 -20.94 4.08
CA SER A 154 6.00 -21.05 4.77
C SER A 154 7.15 -20.38 4.00
N SER A 155 7.09 -20.36 2.67
CA SER A 155 8.06 -19.63 1.83
C SER A 155 7.88 -18.12 1.91
N GLY A 156 6.65 -17.61 1.77
CA GLY A 156 6.38 -16.17 1.81
C GLY A 156 6.77 -15.55 3.15
N ARG A 157 6.57 -16.28 4.25
CA ARG A 157 6.97 -15.83 5.60
C ARG A 157 8.47 -15.57 5.75
N LYS A 158 9.34 -16.19 4.95
CA LYS A 158 10.81 -16.00 5.06
C LYS A 158 11.26 -14.58 4.72
N ALA A 159 10.46 -13.83 3.97
CA ALA A 159 10.76 -12.45 3.62
C ALA A 159 10.50 -11.46 4.77
N PHE A 160 9.83 -11.90 5.84
CA PHE A 160 9.44 -11.06 6.97
C PHE A 160 10.15 -11.48 8.25
N HIS A 161 10.47 -10.51 9.09
CA HIS A 161 10.94 -10.73 10.45
C HIS A 161 9.96 -10.08 11.43
N LYS A 162 9.79 -10.69 12.60
CA LYS A 162 8.93 -10.13 13.65
C LYS A 162 9.58 -8.85 14.19
N TYR A 163 8.81 -7.76 14.19
CA TYR A 163 9.18 -6.51 14.84
C TYR A 163 8.34 -6.32 16.11
N THR A 164 8.99 -5.96 17.21
CA THR A 164 8.32 -5.62 18.48
C THR A 164 8.76 -4.22 18.86
N GLU A 165 7.82 -3.28 18.99
CA GLU A 165 8.16 -1.93 19.45
C GLU A 165 8.74 -1.97 20.88
N PRO A 166 9.67 -1.06 21.20
CA PRO A 166 10.09 -0.89 22.58
C PRO A 166 8.89 -0.47 23.44
N ILE A 167 8.86 -0.94 24.69
CA ILE A 167 7.89 -0.48 25.68
C ILE A 167 8.20 1.00 25.94
N VAL A 168 7.26 1.88 25.59
CA VAL A 168 7.35 3.32 25.82
C VAL A 168 6.36 3.74 26.89
N TYR A 169 6.75 4.74 27.70
CA TYR A 169 5.90 5.37 28.71
C TYR A 169 5.70 6.82 28.30
N LEU A 170 4.45 7.29 28.31
CA LEU A 170 4.08 8.67 27.99
C LEU A 170 3.52 9.32 29.25
N ALA A 171 3.77 10.62 29.41
CA ALA A 171 3.23 11.45 30.49
C ALA A 171 2.04 12.28 29.99
#